data_AF-A0A973NPM6-F1
#
_entry.id   AF-A0A973NPM6-F1
#
_cell.length_a   1.000
_cell.length_b   1.000
_cell.length_c   1.000
_cell.angle_alpha   90.00
_cell.angle_beta   90.00
_cell.angle_gamma   90.00
#
_symmetry.space_group_name_H-M   'P 1'
#
loop_
_entity.id
_entity.type
_entity.pdbx_description
1 polymer ?
#
loop_
_entity_poly.entity_id
_entity_poly.type
_entity_poly.pdbx_seq_one_letter_code
_entity_poly.pdbx_strand_id
1 'polypeptide(L)'
;GAMPEMVQVGNETNQELLGGKKGHPINWERNARLLNAGIEAVQEAGRSGSIMPRIMLHVAQPENVLPWFDAATRAGVKGYDLIGISYYRKWSSFSLPQLKQTIAEAKRRYGKDVIVVETGYPFTLQGADTANNLLGDDALIPGYPATPQGQLRYMIDLTQMTVDAGGIGVVYWEPNWVSTKCGTRWGKGSDWENATWFDYGKHEALPVFQFLSRNYRKGR
;
A
#
# COMPACT_ATOMS: atom_id res chain seq x y z
N GLY A 1 22.01 9.71 -11.54
CA GLY A 1 21.20 8.48 -11.40
C GLY A 1 19.89 8.67 -12.11
N ALA A 2 19.12 7.60 -12.35
CA ALA A 2 17.75 7.74 -12.85
C ALA A 2 16.88 8.40 -11.76
N MET A 3 16.07 9.39 -12.14
CA MET A 3 15.14 10.06 -11.24
C MET A 3 13.80 9.28 -11.19
N PRO A 4 13.24 9.03 -10.00
CA PRO A 4 11.97 8.30 -9.88
C PRO A 4 10.77 9.22 -10.18
N GLU A 5 9.69 8.65 -10.72
CA GLU A 5 8.43 9.36 -10.97
C GLU A 5 7.71 9.72 -9.67
N MET A 6 7.91 8.92 -8.61
CA MET A 6 7.33 9.15 -7.28
C MET A 6 8.33 8.84 -6.18
N VAL A 7 8.27 9.60 -5.08
CA VAL A 7 9.01 9.30 -3.86
C VAL A 7 8.04 9.27 -2.69
N GLN A 8 8.09 8.19 -1.92
CA GLN A 8 7.33 8.06 -0.68
C GLN A 8 8.18 8.54 0.51
N VAL A 9 7.72 9.59 1.20
CA VAL A 9 8.40 10.13 2.38
C VAL A 9 7.82 9.49 3.63
N GLY A 10 8.45 8.39 4.05
CA GLY A 10 7.99 7.54 5.15
C GLY A 10 7.18 6.34 4.66
N ASN A 11 7.02 5.31 5.51
CA ASN A 11 6.21 4.13 5.22
C ASN A 11 5.26 3.88 6.37
N GLU A 12 3.96 3.74 6.07
CA GLU A 12 2.92 3.48 7.08
C GLU A 12 3.09 4.33 8.34
N THR A 13 3.20 5.65 8.17
CA THR A 13 3.58 6.59 9.25
C THR A 13 2.43 6.89 10.21
N ASN A 14 1.59 5.89 10.50
CA ASN A 14 0.52 5.92 11.49
C ASN A 14 1.05 6.30 12.87
N GLN A 15 2.29 5.93 13.14
CA GLN A 15 3.08 6.30 14.30
C GLN A 15 4.21 7.26 13.89
N GLU A 16 4.95 7.76 14.87
CA GLU A 16 6.06 8.68 14.63
C GLU A 16 7.18 8.08 13.76
N LEU A 17 7.73 8.91 12.86
CA LEU A 17 8.89 8.59 12.05
C LEU A 17 10.19 8.53 12.88
N LEU A 18 11.14 7.72 12.40
CA LEU A 18 12.53 7.64 12.89
C LEU A 18 12.63 7.47 14.41
N GLY A 19 12.14 6.33 14.91
CA GLY A 19 12.35 5.92 16.31
C GLY A 19 11.55 6.71 17.33
N GLY A 20 10.36 7.19 16.96
CA GLY A 20 9.47 7.83 17.92
C GLY A 20 8.94 6.87 18.99
N LYS A 21 8.23 7.41 19.97
CA LYS A 21 7.91 6.68 21.20
C LYS A 21 6.75 5.72 20.97
N LYS A 22 7.04 4.42 20.90
CA LYS A 22 6.04 3.38 20.70
C LYS A 22 4.91 3.49 21.73
N GLY A 23 3.66 3.42 21.25
CA GLY A 23 2.46 3.45 22.10
C GLY A 23 2.04 4.86 22.56
N HIS A 24 2.69 5.92 22.08
CA HIS A 24 2.27 7.30 22.33
C HIS A 24 1.68 7.93 21.07
N PRO A 25 0.75 8.90 21.22
CA PRO A 25 0.31 9.72 20.11
C PRO A 25 1.49 10.44 19.44
N ILE A 26 1.35 10.73 18.15
CA ILE A 26 2.36 11.46 17.39
C ILE A 26 2.63 12.84 18.03
N ASN A 27 3.89 13.14 18.35
CA ASN A 27 4.33 14.51 18.56
C ASN A 27 4.39 15.21 17.20
N TRP A 28 3.30 15.88 16.85
CA TRP A 28 3.15 16.51 15.55
C TRP A 28 4.14 17.64 15.28
N GLU A 29 4.61 18.36 16.31
CA GLU A 29 5.65 19.38 16.12
C GLU A 29 6.94 18.75 15.59
N ARG A 30 7.37 17.63 16.20
CA ARG A 30 8.53 16.87 15.74
C ARG A 30 8.27 16.22 14.39
N ASN A 31 7.17 15.50 14.26
CA ASN A 31 6.91 14.65 13.10
C ASN A 31 6.68 15.49 11.83
N ALA A 32 6.02 16.65 11.95
CA ALA A 32 5.85 17.57 10.82
C ALA A 32 7.18 18.15 10.33
N ARG A 33 8.12 18.49 11.24
CA ARG A 33 9.47 18.94 10.85
C ARG A 33 10.20 17.86 10.05
N LEU A 34 10.14 16.60 10.48
CA LEU A 34 10.79 15.49 9.78
C LEU A 34 10.16 15.21 8.41
N LEU A 35 8.82 15.19 8.34
CA LEU A 35 8.10 15.01 7.07
C LEU A 35 8.42 16.13 6.09
N ASN A 36 8.34 17.39 6.52
CA ASN A 36 8.66 18.54 5.67
C ASN A 36 10.12 18.53 5.21
N ALA A 37 11.07 18.15 6.07
CA ALA A 37 12.48 18.00 5.66
C ALA A 37 12.65 16.95 4.55
N GLY A 38 11.97 15.80 4.65
CA GLY A 38 11.97 14.79 3.60
C GLY A 38 11.32 15.28 2.29
N ILE A 39 10.19 15.99 2.39
CA ILE A 39 9.51 16.60 1.23
C ILE A 39 10.42 17.64 0.56
N GLU A 40 11.03 18.54 1.33
CA GLU A 40 11.95 19.58 0.83
C GLU A 40 13.17 18.97 0.13
N ALA A 41 13.75 17.91 0.70
CA ALA A 41 14.86 17.20 0.08
C ALA A 41 14.49 16.58 -1.28
N VAL A 42 13.30 15.98 -1.40
CA VAL A 42 12.82 15.46 -2.70
C VAL A 42 12.61 16.60 -3.70
N GLN A 43 12.05 17.73 -3.26
CA GLN A 43 11.88 18.89 -4.13
C GLN A 43 13.22 19.48 -4.59
N GLU A 44 14.21 19.57 -3.72
CA GLU A 44 15.56 20.03 -4.05
C GLU A 44 16.24 19.12 -5.08
N ALA A 45 16.19 17.81 -4.85
CA ALA A 45 16.67 16.82 -5.81
C ALA A 45 15.92 16.90 -7.15
N GLY A 46 14.60 17.10 -7.12
CA GLY A 46 13.78 17.27 -8.32
C GLY A 46 14.09 18.55 -9.10
N ARG A 47 14.39 19.67 -8.44
CA ARG A 47 14.76 20.95 -9.09
C ARG A 47 16.08 20.86 -9.86
N SER A 48 16.99 20.00 -9.39
CA SER A 48 18.29 19.75 -10.03
C SER A 48 18.28 18.52 -10.95
N GLY A 49 17.19 17.74 -10.94
CA GLY A 49 17.01 16.51 -11.69
C GLY A 49 16.31 16.70 -13.04
N SER A 50 16.19 15.61 -13.79
CA SER A 50 15.52 15.59 -15.11
C SER A 50 13.99 15.61 -15.02
N ILE A 51 13.43 15.20 -13.88
CA ILE A 51 11.99 15.23 -13.57
C ILE A 51 11.80 15.66 -12.13
N MET A 52 10.66 16.29 -11.83
CA MET A 52 10.19 16.53 -10.47
C MET A 52 9.38 15.30 -10.01
N PRO A 53 9.89 14.51 -9.05
CA PRO A 53 9.13 13.37 -8.53
C PRO A 53 7.85 13.84 -7.83
N ARG A 54 6.77 13.08 -7.99
CA ARG A 54 5.57 13.28 -7.17
C ARG A 54 5.82 12.77 -5.76
N ILE A 55 5.40 13.53 -4.76
CA ILE A 55 5.71 13.23 -3.36
C ILE A 55 4.51 12.58 -2.68
N MET A 56 4.71 11.38 -2.14
CA MET A 56 3.68 10.62 -1.44
C MET A 56 3.92 10.60 0.07
N LEU A 57 2.84 10.79 0.84
CA LEU A 57 2.78 10.41 2.25
C LEU A 57 1.92 9.16 2.38
N HIS A 58 2.36 8.19 3.20
CA HIS A 58 1.78 6.86 3.25
C HIS A 58 1.32 6.49 4.66
N VAL A 59 0.04 6.12 4.79
CA VAL A 59 -0.60 5.65 6.03
C VAL A 59 -1.24 4.28 5.81
N ALA A 60 -1.04 3.36 6.75
CA ALA A 60 -1.70 2.06 6.75
C ALA A 60 -3.15 2.16 7.19
N GLN A 61 -4.00 1.30 6.61
CA GLN A 61 -5.40 1.10 6.99
C GLN A 61 -6.28 2.35 6.74
N PRO A 62 -7.35 2.23 5.95
CA PRO A 62 -8.16 3.37 5.53
C PRO A 62 -8.86 4.12 6.69
N GLU A 63 -9.12 3.46 7.82
CA GLU A 63 -9.68 4.10 9.02
C GLU A 63 -8.78 5.20 9.60
N ASN A 64 -7.47 5.15 9.34
CA ASN A 64 -6.50 6.09 9.89
C ASN A 64 -6.24 7.28 8.95
N VAL A 65 -6.60 7.18 7.66
CA VAL A 65 -6.18 8.15 6.63
C VAL A 65 -6.69 9.55 6.93
N LEU A 66 -8.01 9.73 7.05
CA LEU A 66 -8.59 11.06 7.29
C LEU A 66 -8.10 11.71 8.61
N PRO A 67 -8.17 11.05 9.78
CA PRO A 67 -7.70 11.68 11.02
C PRO A 67 -6.19 11.99 11.00
N TRP A 68 -5.38 11.16 10.35
CA TRP A 68 -3.94 11.38 10.24
C TRP A 68 -3.63 12.60 9.36
N PHE A 69 -4.20 12.68 8.16
CA PHE A 69 -3.95 13.80 7.23
C PHE A 69 -4.53 15.12 7.75
N ASP A 70 -5.64 15.08 8.50
CA ASP A 70 -6.16 16.23 9.22
C ASP A 70 -5.16 16.78 10.25
N ALA A 71 -4.57 15.88 11.04
CA ALA A 71 -3.60 16.27 12.05
C ALA A 71 -2.28 16.74 11.43
N ALA A 72 -1.80 16.07 10.38
CA ALA A 72 -0.63 16.47 9.62
C ALA A 72 -0.80 17.87 9.02
N THR A 73 -1.96 18.15 8.43
CA THR A 73 -2.28 19.46 7.85
C THR A 73 -2.29 20.54 8.92
N ARG A 74 -2.93 20.31 10.07
CA ARG A 74 -2.91 21.25 11.21
C ARG A 74 -1.50 21.48 11.76
N ALA A 75 -0.64 20.45 11.71
CA ALA A 75 0.74 20.53 12.13
C ALA A 75 1.67 21.22 11.11
N GLY A 76 1.15 21.60 9.95
CA GLY A 76 1.91 22.31 8.91
C GLY A 76 2.65 21.39 7.93
N VAL A 77 2.31 20.11 7.84
CA VAL A 77 2.81 19.23 6.77
C VAL A 77 2.17 19.63 5.45
N LYS A 78 2.99 19.94 4.45
CA LYS A 78 2.54 20.47 3.15
C LYS A 78 3.51 20.06 2.04
N GLY A 79 3.10 20.28 0.78
CA GLY A 79 3.98 20.05 -0.38
C GLY A 79 4.04 18.60 -0.87
N TYR A 80 3.15 17.73 -0.39
CA TYR A 80 2.93 16.40 -0.96
C TYR A 80 1.86 16.43 -2.06
N ASP A 81 1.93 15.48 -2.98
CA ASP A 81 1.08 15.35 -4.17
C ASP A 81 0.13 14.15 -4.09
N LEU A 82 0.53 13.14 -3.30
CA LEU A 82 -0.08 11.81 -3.27
C LEU A 82 -0.38 11.35 -1.83
N ILE A 83 -1.53 10.71 -1.67
CA ILE A 83 -1.91 9.95 -0.47
C ILE A 83 -1.76 8.46 -0.80
N GLY A 84 -0.82 7.80 -0.13
CA GLY A 84 -0.67 6.35 -0.15
C GLY A 84 -1.50 5.69 0.95
N ILE A 85 -2.12 4.57 0.65
CA ILE A 85 -2.87 3.75 1.60
C ILE A 85 -2.44 2.29 1.49
N SER A 86 -1.98 1.66 2.58
CA SER A 86 -1.94 0.20 2.66
C SER A 86 -3.33 -0.35 2.93
N TYR A 87 -3.75 -1.35 2.17
CA TYR A 87 -4.97 -2.08 2.43
C TYR A 87 -4.77 -3.59 2.41
N TYR A 88 -4.94 -4.18 3.59
CA TYR A 88 -5.08 -5.62 3.79
C TYR A 88 -6.29 -5.85 4.69
N ARG A 89 -7.23 -6.68 4.23
CA ARG A 89 -8.46 -6.93 4.98
C ARG A 89 -8.18 -7.44 6.40
N LYS A 90 -7.16 -8.29 6.57
CA LYS A 90 -6.76 -8.89 7.85
C LYS A 90 -6.53 -7.86 8.95
N TRP A 91 -5.87 -6.74 8.62
CA TRP A 91 -5.44 -5.73 9.59
C TRP A 91 -6.29 -4.46 9.60
N SER A 92 -7.26 -4.36 8.69
CA SER A 92 -8.19 -3.22 8.65
C SER A 92 -9.56 -3.63 9.17
N SER A 93 -10.15 -2.74 9.95
CA SER A 93 -11.56 -2.82 10.36
C SER A 93 -12.53 -2.47 9.22
N PHE A 94 -12.03 -1.88 8.13
CA PHE A 94 -12.82 -1.39 7.01
C PHE A 94 -12.90 -2.42 5.86
N SER A 95 -14.10 -2.55 5.31
CA SER A 95 -14.40 -3.30 4.10
C SER A 95 -13.99 -2.53 2.82
N LEU A 96 -14.01 -3.20 1.66
CA LEU A 96 -13.75 -2.56 0.36
C LEU A 96 -14.68 -1.35 0.08
N PRO A 97 -16.00 -1.39 0.37
CA PRO A 97 -16.85 -0.20 0.27
C PRO A 97 -16.40 0.96 1.17
N GLN A 98 -15.93 0.68 2.38
CA GLN A 98 -15.43 1.73 3.29
C GLN A 98 -14.09 2.29 2.81
N LEU A 99 -13.20 1.44 2.26
CA LEU A 99 -12.00 1.92 1.55
C LEU A 99 -12.37 2.86 0.38
N LYS A 100 -13.39 2.50 -0.42
CA LYS A 100 -13.90 3.36 -1.51
C LYS A 100 -14.29 4.75 -0.99
N GLN A 101 -15.03 4.79 0.12
CA GLN A 101 -15.46 6.02 0.76
C GLN A 101 -14.27 6.83 1.28
N THR A 102 -13.29 6.19 1.93
CA THR A 102 -12.06 6.85 2.39
C THR A 102 -11.29 7.47 1.22
N ILE A 103 -11.11 6.75 0.11
CA ILE A 103 -10.40 7.26 -1.07
C ILE A 103 -11.12 8.49 -1.64
N ALA A 104 -12.43 8.40 -1.84
CA ALA A 104 -13.23 9.50 -2.38
C ALA A 104 -13.21 10.72 -1.47
N GLU A 105 -13.31 10.52 -0.16
CA GLU A 105 -13.29 11.60 0.82
C GLU A 105 -11.90 12.23 0.94
N ALA A 106 -10.81 11.44 0.96
CA ALA A 106 -9.45 11.96 0.98
C ALA A 106 -9.16 12.80 -0.28
N LYS A 107 -9.58 12.31 -1.47
CA LYS A 107 -9.47 13.02 -2.74
C LYS A 107 -10.21 14.37 -2.69
N ARG A 108 -11.47 14.37 -2.23
CA ARG A 108 -12.32 15.57 -2.12
C ARG A 108 -11.76 16.57 -1.10
N ARG A 109 -11.29 16.08 0.05
CA ARG A 109 -10.92 16.89 1.20
C ARG A 109 -9.55 17.53 1.07
N TYR A 110 -8.56 16.80 0.54
CA TYR A 110 -7.18 17.27 0.44
C TYR A 110 -6.80 17.70 -0.98
N GLY A 111 -7.61 17.38 -1.99
CA GLY A 111 -7.33 17.70 -3.39
C GLY A 111 -6.13 16.96 -3.96
N LYS A 112 -5.72 15.84 -3.34
CA LYS A 112 -4.54 15.04 -3.72
C LYS A 112 -4.95 13.76 -4.41
N ASP A 113 -4.10 13.26 -5.30
CA ASP A 113 -4.31 11.92 -5.86
C ASP A 113 -4.11 10.87 -4.78
N VAL A 114 -4.85 9.76 -4.88
CA VAL A 114 -4.82 8.67 -3.91
C VAL A 114 -4.41 7.39 -4.60
N ILE A 115 -3.52 6.61 -3.99
CA ILE A 115 -3.04 5.32 -4.47
C ILE A 115 -3.17 4.31 -3.33
N VAL A 116 -3.68 3.11 -3.62
CA VAL A 116 -3.49 1.97 -2.71
C VAL A 116 -2.08 1.43 -2.98
N VAL A 117 -1.11 1.79 -2.13
CA VAL A 117 0.31 1.58 -2.43
C VAL A 117 0.85 0.27 -1.87
N GLU A 118 0.10 -0.39 -1.00
CA GLU A 118 0.35 -1.77 -0.60
C GLU A 118 -0.96 -2.54 -0.49
N THR A 119 -0.96 -3.75 -1.05
CA THR A 119 -2.02 -4.74 -0.88
C THR A 119 -1.49 -6.11 -1.28
N GLY A 120 -2.19 -7.16 -0.87
CA GLY A 120 -1.89 -8.54 -1.22
C GLY A 120 -3.08 -9.44 -0.94
N TYR A 121 -3.13 -10.58 -1.62
CA TYR A 121 -4.20 -11.56 -1.44
C TYR A 121 -3.67 -12.99 -1.63
N PRO A 122 -4.05 -13.94 -0.78
CA PRO A 122 -3.56 -15.30 -0.88
C PRO A 122 -4.14 -15.99 -2.11
N PHE A 123 -3.29 -16.63 -2.92
CA PHE A 123 -3.73 -17.57 -3.96
C PHE A 123 -3.89 -19.00 -3.44
N THR A 124 -3.48 -19.25 -2.19
CA THR A 124 -3.57 -20.54 -1.49
C THR A 124 -3.42 -20.30 0.01
N LEU A 125 -3.94 -21.21 0.85
CA LEU A 125 -3.71 -21.21 2.30
C LEU A 125 -2.57 -22.16 2.72
N GLN A 126 -2.00 -22.90 1.76
CA GLN A 126 -0.87 -23.78 2.00
C GLN A 126 0.44 -22.99 1.97
N GLY A 127 1.46 -23.53 2.62
CA GLY A 127 2.83 -23.05 2.53
C GLY A 127 3.77 -24.12 1.96
N ALA A 128 4.91 -23.69 1.44
CA ALA A 128 5.98 -24.53 0.92
C ALA A 128 7.31 -24.36 1.66
N ASP A 129 7.38 -23.46 2.64
CA ASP A 129 8.49 -23.37 3.57
C ASP A 129 8.05 -23.34 5.05
N THR A 130 8.97 -22.98 5.94
CA THR A 130 8.77 -23.02 7.40
C THR A 130 8.34 -21.68 8.00
N ALA A 131 8.32 -20.62 7.20
CA ALA A 131 7.85 -19.31 7.64
C ALA A 131 6.33 -19.32 7.75
N ASN A 132 5.78 -18.47 8.62
CA ASN A 132 4.35 -18.46 8.85
C ASN A 132 3.69 -17.44 7.93
N ASN A 133 2.96 -17.92 6.93
CA ASN A 133 2.23 -17.07 5.99
C ASN A 133 1.32 -16.06 6.73
N LEU A 134 1.46 -14.77 6.39
CA LEU A 134 0.71 -13.69 7.04
C LEU A 134 -0.76 -13.64 6.61
N LEU A 135 -1.09 -14.11 5.41
CA LEU A 135 -2.46 -14.11 4.88
C LEU A 135 -3.08 -15.51 4.97
N GLY A 136 -3.75 -15.80 6.08
CA GLY A 136 -4.49 -17.04 6.31
C GLY A 136 -6.00 -16.89 6.09
N ASP A 137 -6.79 -17.80 6.66
CA ASP A 137 -8.26 -17.75 6.61
C ASP A 137 -8.85 -16.41 7.10
N ASP A 138 -8.18 -15.78 8.07
CA ASP A 138 -8.55 -14.49 8.65
C ASP A 138 -8.35 -13.29 7.70
N ALA A 139 -7.66 -13.49 6.57
CA ALA A 139 -7.52 -12.50 5.51
C ALA A 139 -8.61 -12.60 4.43
N LEU A 140 -9.40 -13.67 4.41
CA LEU A 140 -10.34 -13.94 3.33
C LEU A 140 -11.55 -12.99 3.36
N ILE A 141 -12.01 -12.66 2.15
CA ILE A 141 -13.16 -11.81 1.89
C ILE A 141 -14.18 -12.68 1.15
N PRO A 142 -15.46 -12.72 1.59
CA PRO A 142 -16.49 -13.45 0.88
C PRO A 142 -16.53 -13.09 -0.61
N GLY A 143 -16.49 -14.10 -1.47
CA GLY A 143 -16.43 -13.94 -2.94
C GLY A 143 -15.02 -14.02 -3.55
N TYR A 144 -13.97 -14.04 -2.73
CA TYR A 144 -12.58 -14.15 -3.17
C TYR A 144 -11.90 -15.32 -2.43
N PRO A 145 -12.09 -16.58 -2.85
CA PRO A 145 -11.45 -17.72 -2.19
C PRO A 145 -9.93 -17.70 -2.42
N ALA A 146 -9.15 -18.27 -1.49
CA ALA A 146 -7.70 -18.43 -1.62
C ALA A 146 -7.32 -19.38 -2.76
N THR A 147 -7.37 -18.85 -3.98
CA THR A 147 -7.13 -19.55 -5.24
C THR A 147 -6.48 -18.55 -6.20
N PRO A 148 -5.72 -18.99 -7.23
CA PRO A 148 -5.17 -18.09 -8.24
C PRO A 148 -6.22 -17.19 -8.90
N GLN A 149 -7.45 -17.70 -9.09
CA GLN A 149 -8.55 -16.91 -9.67
C GLN A 149 -9.21 -15.97 -8.65
N GLY A 150 -9.27 -16.34 -7.37
CA GLY A 150 -9.75 -15.44 -6.32
C GLY A 150 -8.79 -14.26 -6.10
N GLN A 151 -7.48 -14.50 -6.12
CA GLN A 151 -6.45 -13.45 -6.10
C GLN A 151 -6.58 -12.50 -7.30
N LEU A 152 -6.69 -13.04 -8.52
CA LEU A 152 -6.92 -12.24 -9.73
C LEU A 152 -8.19 -11.39 -9.60
N ARG A 153 -9.31 -12.00 -9.19
CA ARG A 153 -10.59 -11.30 -9.05
C ARG A 153 -10.51 -10.19 -8.01
N TYR A 154 -9.87 -10.44 -6.86
CA TYR A 154 -9.64 -9.42 -5.85
C TYR A 154 -8.88 -8.22 -6.42
N MET A 155 -7.79 -8.46 -7.16
CA MET A 155 -6.98 -7.38 -7.73
C MET A 155 -7.73 -6.57 -8.79
N ILE A 156 -8.54 -7.23 -9.63
CA ILE A 156 -9.41 -6.53 -10.59
C ILE A 156 -10.41 -5.64 -9.85
N ASP A 157 -11.15 -6.21 -8.89
CA ASP A 157 -12.26 -5.52 -8.24
C ASP A 157 -11.76 -4.39 -7.34
N LEU A 158 -10.63 -4.59 -6.62
CA LEU A 158 -9.94 -3.55 -5.86
C LEU A 158 -9.48 -2.41 -6.78
N THR A 159 -8.84 -2.73 -7.91
CA THR A 159 -8.31 -1.70 -8.82
C THR A 159 -9.43 -0.89 -9.45
N GLN A 160 -10.49 -1.56 -9.93
CA GLN A 160 -11.66 -0.88 -10.48
C GLN A 160 -12.35 0.00 -9.42
N MET A 161 -12.51 -0.51 -8.19
CA MET A 161 -13.10 0.25 -7.09
C MET A 161 -12.27 1.49 -6.74
N THR A 162 -10.94 1.37 -6.67
CA THR A 162 -10.02 2.48 -6.43
C THR A 162 -10.18 3.56 -7.50
N VAL A 163 -10.24 3.16 -8.77
CA VAL A 163 -10.45 4.10 -9.90
C VAL A 163 -11.84 4.75 -9.82
N ASP A 164 -12.88 4.00 -9.47
CA ASP A 164 -14.23 4.55 -9.29
C ASP A 164 -14.30 5.60 -8.18
N ALA A 165 -13.51 5.42 -7.12
CA ALA A 165 -13.38 6.38 -6.02
C ALA A 165 -12.57 7.63 -6.38
N GLY A 166 -11.92 7.65 -7.55
CA GLY A 166 -11.03 8.74 -7.98
C GLY A 166 -9.58 8.58 -7.52
N GLY A 167 -9.20 7.40 -7.03
CA GLY A 167 -7.80 7.00 -6.91
C GLY A 167 -7.18 6.70 -8.29
N ILE A 168 -5.86 6.74 -8.38
CA ILE A 168 -5.14 6.68 -9.67
C ILE A 168 -4.39 5.36 -9.89
N GLY A 169 -4.41 4.43 -8.94
CA GLY A 169 -3.76 3.14 -9.11
C GLY A 169 -3.68 2.29 -7.85
N VAL A 170 -3.16 1.09 -8.04
CA VAL A 170 -2.87 0.10 -7.00
C VAL A 170 -1.45 -0.43 -7.22
N VAL A 171 -0.68 -0.57 -6.15
CA VAL A 171 0.62 -1.24 -6.13
C VAL A 171 0.49 -2.49 -5.27
N TYR A 172 0.88 -3.64 -5.84
CA TYR A 172 0.90 -4.92 -5.13
C TYR A 172 2.21 -5.06 -4.39
N TRP A 173 2.15 -5.48 -3.14
CA TRP A 173 3.32 -5.63 -2.31
C TRP A 173 3.91 -7.03 -2.47
N GLU A 174 5.21 -7.09 -2.76
CA GLU A 174 6.03 -8.32 -2.88
C GLU A 174 5.39 -9.45 -3.72
N PRO A 175 5.16 -9.21 -5.04
CA PRO A 175 4.58 -10.21 -5.92
C PRO A 175 5.50 -11.42 -6.18
N ASN A 176 6.75 -11.40 -5.74
CA ASN A 176 7.76 -12.42 -6.03
C ASN A 176 8.57 -12.85 -4.80
N TRP A 177 8.10 -12.56 -3.59
CA TRP A 177 8.70 -13.11 -2.36
C TRP A 177 8.30 -14.59 -2.18
N VAL A 178 8.76 -15.41 -3.12
CA VAL A 178 8.47 -16.85 -3.18
C VAL A 178 9.18 -17.61 -2.07
N SER A 179 8.77 -18.86 -1.86
CA SER A 179 9.34 -19.78 -0.89
C SER A 179 10.86 -19.86 -1.02
N THR A 180 11.56 -19.91 0.12
CA THR A 180 13.02 -19.94 0.12
C THR A 180 13.61 -20.71 1.28
N LYS A 181 14.85 -21.19 1.13
CA LYS A 181 15.63 -21.74 2.24
C LYS A 181 16.45 -20.67 2.96
N CYS A 182 16.46 -19.44 2.45
CA CYS A 182 17.18 -18.31 3.01
C CYS A 182 16.56 -17.86 4.34
N GLY A 183 17.38 -17.24 5.18
CA GLY A 183 16.95 -16.62 6.43
C GLY A 183 16.97 -15.10 6.34
N THR A 184 16.01 -14.46 6.99
CA THR A 184 16.05 -13.04 7.34
C THR A 184 16.24 -12.90 8.86
N ARG A 185 16.33 -11.66 9.36
CA ARG A 185 16.29 -11.41 10.81
C ARG A 185 14.99 -11.91 11.47
N TRP A 186 13.94 -12.14 10.69
CA TRP A 186 12.58 -12.39 11.15
C TRP A 186 12.17 -13.86 11.04
N GLY A 187 12.92 -14.68 10.31
CA GLY A 187 12.60 -16.10 10.14
C GLY A 187 13.40 -16.76 9.03
N LYS A 188 13.08 -18.03 8.76
CA LYS A 188 13.62 -18.80 7.63
C LYS A 188 12.48 -19.18 6.70
N GLY A 189 12.54 -18.73 5.45
CA GLY A 189 11.44 -18.80 4.49
C GLY A 189 10.88 -17.44 4.12
N SER A 190 9.67 -17.45 3.55
CA SER A 190 8.89 -16.27 3.17
C SER A 190 7.56 -16.28 3.89
N ASP A 191 7.25 -15.21 4.63
CA ASP A 191 5.93 -15.05 5.26
C ASP A 191 4.84 -14.64 4.25
N TRP A 192 5.17 -14.59 2.96
CA TRP A 192 4.32 -14.08 1.87
C TRP A 192 4.25 -14.99 0.65
N GLU A 193 4.87 -16.17 0.69
CA GLU A 193 4.92 -17.11 -0.43
C GLU A 193 3.54 -17.42 -1.02
N ASN A 194 2.51 -17.48 -0.15
CA ASN A 194 1.14 -17.82 -0.53
C ASN A 194 0.35 -16.66 -1.16
N ALA A 195 0.95 -15.47 -1.22
CA ALA A 195 0.38 -14.24 -1.78
C ALA A 195 1.22 -13.69 -2.94
N THR A 196 2.16 -14.46 -3.48
CA THR A 196 2.94 -14.06 -4.65
C THR A 196 2.13 -14.19 -5.95
N TRP A 197 2.74 -13.77 -7.07
CA TRP A 197 2.23 -13.94 -8.43
C TRP A 197 2.86 -15.14 -9.15
N PHE A 198 3.62 -15.96 -8.42
CA PHE A 198 4.29 -17.15 -8.95
C PHE A 198 3.96 -18.32 -8.05
N ASP A 199 3.51 -19.44 -8.62
CA ASP A 199 3.24 -20.61 -7.79
C ASP A 199 4.57 -21.22 -7.29
N TYR A 200 4.60 -21.72 -6.05
CA TYR A 200 5.83 -22.28 -5.46
C TYR A 200 6.08 -23.75 -5.82
N GLY A 201 5.17 -24.42 -6.55
CA GLY A 201 5.35 -25.83 -6.95
C GLY A 201 6.06 -25.99 -8.28
N LYS A 202 5.69 -25.17 -9.27
CA LYS A 202 6.19 -25.15 -10.64
C LYS A 202 6.93 -23.86 -10.98
N HIS A 203 6.85 -22.82 -10.15
CA HIS A 203 7.43 -21.50 -10.42
C HIS A 203 6.85 -20.83 -11.68
N GLU A 204 5.58 -21.10 -11.99
CA GLU A 204 4.87 -20.51 -13.12
C GLU A 204 4.15 -19.23 -12.67
N ALA A 205 4.02 -18.28 -13.60
CA ALA A 205 3.26 -17.06 -13.38
C ALA A 205 1.76 -17.40 -13.18
N LEU A 206 1.18 -16.87 -12.11
CA LEU A 206 -0.23 -17.00 -11.79
C LEU A 206 -1.09 -16.04 -12.65
N PRO A 207 -2.40 -16.30 -12.81
CA PRO A 207 -3.30 -15.45 -13.59
C PRO A 207 -3.39 -14.00 -13.10
N VAL A 208 -3.01 -13.70 -11.86
CA VAL A 208 -3.08 -12.34 -11.27
C VAL A 208 -2.47 -11.28 -12.17
N PHE A 209 -1.35 -11.54 -12.88
CA PHE A 209 -0.75 -10.60 -13.84
C PHE A 209 -1.74 -9.98 -14.84
N GLN A 210 -2.83 -10.70 -15.18
CA GLN A 210 -3.86 -10.21 -16.08
C GLN A 210 -4.54 -8.92 -15.60
N PHE A 211 -4.56 -8.64 -14.28
CA PHE A 211 -5.14 -7.38 -13.77
C PHE A 211 -4.40 -6.15 -14.34
N LEU A 212 -3.10 -6.24 -14.61
CA LEU A 212 -2.29 -5.14 -15.17
C LEU A 212 -2.64 -4.82 -16.63
N SER A 213 -3.16 -5.81 -17.37
CA SER A 213 -3.49 -5.66 -18.80
C SER A 213 -4.85 -5.00 -19.05
N ARG A 214 -5.65 -4.78 -17.98
CA ARG A 214 -7.00 -4.24 -18.10
C ARG A 214 -6.99 -2.72 -18.12
N ASN A 215 -7.89 -2.15 -18.93
CA ASN A 215 -8.15 -0.72 -18.95
C ASN A 215 -9.19 -0.36 -17.89
N TYR A 216 -8.73 0.09 -16.72
CA TYR A 216 -9.62 0.60 -15.68
C TYR A 216 -10.03 2.04 -16.01
N ARG A 217 -11.33 2.31 -15.98
CA ARG A 217 -11.90 3.65 -16.16
C ARG A 217 -13.00 3.84 -15.15
N LYS A 218 -13.16 5.05 -14.65
CA LYS A 218 -14.25 5.39 -13.73
C LYS A 218 -15.59 5.01 -14.37
N GLY A 219 -16.39 4.19 -13.68
CA GLY A 219 -17.75 3.87 -14.11
C GLY A 219 -18.55 5.15 -14.38
N ARG A 220 -19.31 5.16 -15.48
CA ARG A 220 -20.24 6.25 -15.80
C ARG A 220 -21.38 6.32 -14.79
#